data_AF-A0A3S8XAJ4-F1
#
_entry.id   AF-A0A3S8XAJ4-F1
#
_cell.length_a   1.000
_cell.length_b   1.000
_cell.length_c   1.000
_cell.angle_alpha   90.00
_cell.angle_beta   90.00
_cell.angle_gamma   90.00
#
_symmetry.space_group_name_H-M   'P 1'
#
loop_
_entity.id
_entity.type
_entity.pdbx_description
1 polymer ?
#
loop_
_entity_poly.entity_id
_entity_poly.type
_entity_poly.pdbx_seq_one_letter_code
_entity_poly.pdbx_strand_id
1 'polypeptide(L)' 'MGRGRRLKSYLDYENALGDGIGVGYGQSYQPWLRAQDVKSRGNRSIVFGLKTFRNHHHGV' A
#
# COMPACT_ATOMS: atom_id res chain seq x y z
N MET A 1 -14.12 -0.98 7.65
CA MET A 1 -13.45 -1.79 6.61
C MET A 1 -13.11 -0.88 5.43
N GLY A 2 -11.82 -0.59 5.21
CA GLY A 2 -11.39 0.31 4.12
C GLY A 2 -11.47 -0.39 2.76
N ARG A 3 -11.99 0.31 1.76
CA ARG A 3 -12.06 -0.17 0.38
C ARG A 3 -10.65 -0.24 -0.21
N GLY A 4 -10.37 -1.28 -1.00
CA GLY A 4 -9.11 -1.40 -1.74
C GLY A 4 -8.97 -0.28 -2.78
N ARG A 5 -7.74 0.16 -3.02
CA ARG A 5 -7.41 1.16 -4.05
C ARG A 5 -7.74 0.59 -5.44
N ARG A 6 -8.31 1.41 -6.31
CA ARG A 6 -8.53 1.07 -7.73
C ARG A 6 -7.49 1.80 -8.58
N LEU A 7 -6.41 1.12 -8.90
CA LEU A 7 -5.40 1.56 -9.87
C LEU A 7 -5.68 0.83 -11.18
N LYS A 8 -6.63 1.31 -12.00
CA LYS A 8 -7.06 0.63 -13.24
C LYS A 8 -6.79 1.45 -14.50
N SER A 9 -6.62 2.75 -14.35
CA SER A 9 -6.36 3.68 -15.44
C SER A 9 -5.13 4.54 -15.13
N TYR A 10 -4.61 5.21 -16.16
CA TYR A 10 -3.53 6.19 -15.99
C TYR A 10 -3.95 7.36 -15.08
N LEU A 11 -5.20 7.82 -15.19
CA LEU A 11 -5.72 8.87 -14.31
C LEU A 11 -5.75 8.44 -12.84
N ASP A 12 -6.10 7.18 -12.56
CA ASP A 12 -6.05 6.65 -11.18
C ASP A 12 -4.61 6.66 -10.65
N TYR A 13 -3.63 6.39 -11.51
CA TYR A 13 -2.21 6.43 -11.17
C TYR A 13 -1.73 7.87 -10.87
N GLU A 14 -2.08 8.83 -11.73
CA GLU A 14 -1.74 10.25 -11.52
C GLU A 14 -2.35 10.79 -10.21
N ASN A 15 -3.62 10.48 -9.95
CA ASN A 15 -4.27 10.85 -8.69
C ASN A 15 -3.57 10.20 -7.48
N ALA A 16 -3.22 8.92 -7.59
CA ALA A 16 -2.50 8.21 -6.53
C ALA A 16 -1.11 8.81 -6.25
N LEU A 17 -0.39 9.22 -7.29
CA LEU A 17 0.87 9.96 -7.14
C LEU A 17 0.64 11.31 -6.44
N GLY A 18 -0.40 12.05 -6.83
CA GLY A 18 -0.79 13.31 -6.20
C GLY A 18 -1.10 13.15 -4.70
N ASP A 19 -1.69 12.01 -4.32
CA ASP A 19 -1.96 11.63 -2.93
C ASP A 19 -0.71 11.16 -2.16
N GLY A 20 0.46 11.13 -2.80
CA GLY A 20 1.74 10.72 -2.20
C GLY A 20 1.94 9.20 -2.13
N ILE A 21 1.15 8.41 -2.85
CA ILE A 21 1.33 6.95 -2.93
C ILE A 21 2.62 6.64 -3.67
N GLY A 22 3.43 5.74 -3.12
CA GLY A 22 4.75 5.39 -3.67
C GLY A 22 5.85 6.39 -3.32
N VAL A 23 5.53 7.46 -2.58
CA VAL A 23 6.45 8.54 -2.22
C VAL A 23 6.75 8.48 -0.71
N GLY A 24 7.84 9.12 -0.29
CA GLY A 24 8.29 9.19 1.10
C GLY A 24 9.40 8.18 1.43
N TYR A 25 9.88 8.20 2.67
CA TYR A 25 10.94 7.31 3.15
C TYR A 25 10.71 6.93 4.61
N GLY A 26 11.25 5.79 5.05
CA GLY A 26 11.10 5.34 6.44
C GLY A 26 9.63 5.25 6.86
N GLN A 27 9.26 6.00 7.90
CA GLN A 27 7.89 6.07 8.43
C GLN A 27 6.87 6.70 7.47
N SER A 28 7.31 7.66 6.64
CA SER A 28 6.41 8.43 5.77
C SER A 28 6.13 7.73 4.43
N TYR A 29 6.83 6.64 4.13
CA TYR A 29 6.66 5.93 2.88
C TYR A 29 5.26 5.31 2.77
N GLN A 30 4.52 5.70 1.73
CA GLN A 30 3.23 5.11 1.42
C GLN A 30 3.39 4.00 0.35
N PRO A 31 3.10 2.73 0.65
CA PRO A 31 3.22 1.66 -0.34
C PRO A 31 2.13 1.75 -1.40
N TRP A 32 2.45 1.33 -2.63
CA TRP A 32 1.49 1.23 -3.74
C TRP A 32 0.34 0.27 -3.45
N LEU A 33 0.69 -0.95 -3.03
CA LEU A 33 -0.25 -2.01 -2.69
C LEU A 33 -0.27 -2.24 -1.19
N ARG A 34 -1.47 -2.36 -0.64
CA ARG A 34 -1.71 -2.75 0.75
C ARG A 34 -2.33 -4.13 0.80
N ALA A 35 -2.34 -4.72 1.99
CA ALA A 35 -2.96 -6.02 2.25
C ALA A 35 -4.48 -6.05 1.90
N GLN A 36 -5.16 -4.91 1.89
CA GLN A 36 -6.56 -4.79 1.47
C GLN A 36 -6.74 -4.86 -0.06
N ASP A 37 -5.68 -4.58 -0.82
CA ASP A 37 -5.72 -4.52 -2.28
C ASP A 37 -5.48 -5.91 -2.91
N VAL A 38 -4.96 -6.87 -2.13
CA VAL A 38 -4.68 -8.25 -2.56
C VAL A 38 -5.88 -9.16 -2.28
N LYS A 39 -6.25 -9.98 -3.26
CA LYS A 39 -7.36 -10.95 -3.14
C LYS A 39 -7.02 -12.02 -2.10
N SER A 40 -8.03 -12.53 -1.39
CA SER A 40 -7.90 -13.48 -0.27
C SER A 40 -7.46 -14.89 -0.65
N ARG A 41 -7.01 -15.14 -1.89
CA ARG A 41 -6.53 -16.46 -2.34
C ARG A 41 -5.09 -16.76 -1.87
N GLY A 42 -4.52 -15.90 -1.04
CA GLY A 42 -3.18 -16.05 -0.46
C GLY A 42 -3.10 -15.44 0.94
N ASN A 43 -1.96 -15.66 1.61
CA ASN A 43 -1.71 -15.10 2.92
C ASN A 43 -1.39 -13.61 2.81
N ARG A 44 -2.10 -12.80 3.60
CA ARG A 44 -1.84 -11.38 3.77
C ARG A 44 -1.46 -11.10 5.21
N SER A 45 -0.45 -10.27 5.42
CA SER A 45 -0.04 -9.86 6.76
C SER A 45 0.33 -8.38 6.78
N ILE A 46 0.15 -7.80 7.97
CA ILE A 46 0.63 -6.47 8.29
C ILE A 46 1.62 -6.65 9.43
N VAL A 47 2.88 -6.29 9.21
CA VAL A 47 3.96 -6.48 10.18
C VAL A 47 4.61 -5.14 10.49
N PHE A 48 4.76 -4.81 11.76
CA PHE A 48 5.45 -3.58 12.17
C PHE A 48 6.96 -3.76 12.01
N GLY A 49 7.58 -2.90 11.20
CA GLY A 49 9.02 -2.91 10.97
C GLY A 49 9.75 -2.00 11.95
N LEU A 50 10.61 -2.56 12.80
CA LEU A 50 11.40 -1.78 13.77
C LEU A 50 12.41 -0.83 13.10
N LYS A 51 12.90 -1.17 11.90
CA LYS A 51 13.90 -0.35 11.18
C LYS A 51 13.29 0.90 10.55
N THR A 52 12.05 0.81 10.10
CA THR A 52 11.33 1.83 9.35
C THR A 52 10.25 2.49 10.18
N PHE A 53 9.95 1.90 11.35
CA PHE A 53 8.84 2.24 12.23
C PHE A 53 7.49 2.37 11.50
N ARG A 54 7.25 1.53 10.50
CA ARG A 54 5.97 1.49 9.77
C ARG A 54 5.39 0.10 9.68
N ASN A 55 4.10 0.04 9.37
CA ASN A 55 3.43 -1.18 9.01
C ASN A 55 3.77 -1.58 7.57
N HIS A 56 4.39 -2.74 7.41
CA HIS A 56 4.65 -3.35 6.12
C HIS A 56 3.46 -4.20 5.71
N HIS A 57 2.96 -3.98 4.51
CA HIS A 57 1.88 -4.77 3.93
C HIS A 57 2.50 -5.85 3.06
N HIS A 58 2.25 -7.12 3.39
CA HIS A 58 2.71 -8.28 2.64
C HIS A 58 1.50 -9.02 2.08
N GLY A 59 1.61 -9.43 0.82
CA GLY A 59 0.70 -10.38 0.17
C GLY A 59 1.54 -11.35 -0.64
N VAL A 60 1.20 -12.63 -0.57
CA VAL A 60 1.73 -13.70 -1.43
C VAL A 60 0.66 -14.09 -2.43
#